data_AF-A0A950I4X5-F1
#
_entry.id   AF-A0A950I4X5-F1
#
_cell.length_a   1.000
_cell.length_b   1.000
_cell.length_c   1.000
_cell.angle_alpha   90.00
_cell.angle_beta   90.00
_cell.angle_gamma   90.00
#
_symmetry.space_group_name_H-M   'P 1'
#
loop_
_entity.id
_entity.type
_entity.pdbx_description
1 polymer ?
#
loop_
_entity_poly.entity_id
_entity_poly.type
_entity_poly.pdbx_seq_one_letter_code
_entity_poly.pdbx_strand_id
1 'polypeptide(L)' 'RSLDVQISRLRKLIEPDPSNPLYIQTVWGLGYVFIPEGQPR' A
#
# COMPACT_ATOMS: atom_id res chain seq x y z
N ARG A 1 -3.88 15.70 -8.57
CA ARG A 1 -4.03 14.21 -8.63
C ARG A 1 -4.07 13.70 -7.20
N SER A 2 -5.07 12.90 -6.82
CA SER A 2 -5.20 12.40 -5.43
C SER A 2 -4.03 11.49 -5.03
N LEU A 3 -3.69 11.46 -3.74
CA LEU A 3 -2.69 10.56 -3.15
C LEU A 3 -3.02 9.09 -3.46
N ASP A 4 -4.30 8.73 -3.41
CA ASP A 4 -4.79 7.36 -3.65
C ASP A 4 -4.47 6.86 -5.06
N VAL A 5 -4.46 7.76 -6.06
CA VAL A 5 -4.07 7.42 -7.42
C VAL A 5 -2.59 7.05 -7.48
N GLN A 6 -1.75 7.74 -6.71
CA GLN A 6 -0.32 7.43 -6.66
C GLN A 6 -0.06 6.15 -5.86
N ILE A 7 -0.75 5.93 -4.73
CA ILE A 7 -0.66 4.69 -3.95
C ILE A 7 -1.12 3.50 -4.80
N SER A 8 -2.23 3.61 -5.52
CA SER A 8 -2.71 2.54 -6.41
C SER A 8 -1.69 2.17 -7.49
N ARG A 9 -1.01 3.17 -8.07
CA ARG A 9 0.07 2.93 -9.04
C ARG A 9 1.28 2.30 -8.41
N LEU A 10 1.70 2.77 -7.24
CA LEU A 10 2.84 2.23 -6.52
C LEU A 10 2.60 0.76 -6.15
N ARG A 11 1.42 0.43 -5.60
CA ARG A 11 1.05 -0.96 -5.26
C ARG A 11 1.12 -1.89 -6.47
N LYS A 12 0.68 -1.44 -7.65
CA LYS A 12 0.81 -2.21 -8.91
C LYS A 12 2.26 -2.48 -9.34
N LEU A 13 3.22 -1.71 -8.86
CA LEU A 13 4.63 -1.85 -9.21
C LEU A 13 5.40 -2.74 -8.22
N ILE A 14 5.04 -2.70 -6.93
CA ILE A 14 5.85 -3.30 -5.86
C ILE A 14 5.17 -4.46 -5.14
N GLU A 15 3.83 -4.53 -5.15
CA GLU A 15 3.11 -5.59 -4.45
C GLU A 15 2.99 -6.82 -5.34
N PRO A 16 3.16 -8.04 -4.80
CA PRO A 16 2.87 -9.26 -5.53
C PRO A 16 1.39 -9.35 -5.95
N ASP A 17 0.47 -8.92 -5.07
CA ASP A 17 -0.95 -8.72 -5.35
C ASP A 17 -1.40 -7.34 -4.84
N PRO A 18 -1.70 -6.38 -5.74
CA PRO A 18 -2.16 -5.04 -5.35
C PRO A 18 -3.47 -5.01 -4.54
N SER A 19 -4.25 -6.10 -4.59
CA SER A 19 -5.51 -6.25 -3.84
C SER A 19 -5.26 -6.68 -2.39
N ASN A 20 -4.11 -7.28 -2.12
CA ASN A 20 -3.66 -7.71 -0.79
C ASN A 20 -2.26 -7.12 -0.48
N PRO A 21 -2.16 -5.80 -0.24
CA PRO A 21 -0.88 -5.11 -0.17
C PRO A 21 -0.11 -5.47 1.10
N LEU A 22 1.16 -5.88 0.92
CA LEU A 22 2.07 -6.30 1.98
C LEU A 22 2.96 -5.14 2.44
N TYR A 23 3.44 -4.33 1.50
CA TYR A 23 4.40 -3.25 1.78
C TYR A 23 3.74 -1.93 2.10
N ILE A 24 2.68 -1.53 1.39
CA ILE A 24 1.99 -0.26 1.61
C ILE A 24 0.57 -0.55 2.08
N GLN A 25 0.31 -0.50 3.38
CA GLN A 25 -1.00 -0.79 3.96
C GLN A 25 -1.80 0.48 4.22
N THR A 26 -3.13 0.38 4.12
CA THR A 26 -4.04 1.48 4.47
C THR A 26 -4.44 1.36 5.94
N VAL A 27 -4.22 2.43 6.71
CA VAL A 27 -4.67 2.56 8.10
C VAL A 27 -5.73 3.65 8.17
N TRP A 28 -6.97 3.26 8.42
CA TRP A 28 -8.11 4.18 8.50
C TRP A 28 -7.89 5.25 9.59
N GLY A 29 -8.09 6.52 9.22
CA GLY A 29 -7.85 7.66 10.11
C GLY A 29 -6.40 8.12 10.24
N LEU A 30 -5.45 7.42 9.61
CA LEU A 30 -4.02 7.79 9.61
C LEU A 30 -3.44 8.00 8.20
N GLY A 31 -3.80 7.14 7.26
CA GLY A 31 -3.30 7.18 5.89
C GLY A 31 -2.63 5.87 5.49
N TYR A 32 -1.41 5.94 4.98
CA TYR A 32 -0.68 4.80 4.43
C TYR A 32 0.59 4.53 5.24
N VAL A 33 0.88 3.25 5.50
CA VAL A 33 2.06 2.82 6.26
C VAL A 33 2.90 1.91 5.39
N PHE A 34 4.22 2.14 5.40
CA PHE A 34 5.19 1.28 4.77
C PHE A 34 5.69 0.20 5.75
N ILE A 35 5.66 -1.06 5.33
CA ILE A 35 6.10 -2.24 6.08
C ILE A 35 7.16 -2.95 5.25
N PRO A 36 8.45 -2.79 5.55
CA PRO A 36 9.53 -3.30 4.71
C PRO A 36 9.61 -4.84 4.69
N GLU A 37 9.12 -5.51 5.74
CA GLU A 37 9.15 -6.97 5.83
C GLU A 37 8.03 -7.65 5.02
N GLY A 38 7.07 -6.89 4.48
CA GLY A 38 5.97 -7.43 3.69
C GLY A 38 5.08 -8.40 4.46
N GLN A 39 4.94 -8.22 5.78
CA GLN A 39 4.05 -9.04 6.59
C GLN A 39 2.68 -8.36 6.75
N PRO A 40 1.57 -9.08 6.47
CA PRO A 40 0.26 -8.59 6.86
C PRO A 40 0.19 -8.54 8.39
N ARG A 41 -0.33 -7.44 8.93
CA ARG A 41 -0.69 -7.35 10.35
C ARG A 41 -1.99 -8.10 10.61
#